data_AF-A0A842T1T9-F1
#
_entry.id   AF-A0A842T1T9-F1
#
_cell.length_a   1.000
_cell.length_b   1.000
_cell.length_c   1.000
_cell.angle_alpha   90.00
_cell.angle_beta   90.00
_cell.angle_gamma   90.00
#
_symmetry.space_group_name_H-M   'P 1'
#
loop_
_entity.id
_entity.type
_entity.pdbx_description
1 polymer ?
#
loop_
_entity_poly.entity_id
_entity_poly.type
_entity_poly.pdbx_seq_one_letter_code
_entity_poly.pdbx_strand_id
1 'polypeptide(L)'
;MLELEEDKLRDLPGWEMHAPVPICMGGDYRALTFCCKPGYSLTFGFKCKRDKVLSELGMSHQQFIQIKEDFSQEHDWDSDIVCFGSISYCCMRRGGCPRRDLALKRRYPDMTYEERLKHYFTKKKELARNILKEVKNPKGKEKIKALLEFC
;
A
#
# COMPACT_ATOMS: atom_id res chain seq x y z
N MET A 1 0.47 24.14 5.74
CA MET A 1 0.42 22.82 6.42
C MET A 1 -0.61 22.00 5.67
N LEU A 2 -0.29 20.80 5.19
CA LEU A 2 -1.26 19.99 4.46
C LEU A 2 -2.26 19.41 5.47
N GLU A 3 -3.53 19.78 5.36
CA GLU A 3 -4.60 19.11 6.11
C GLU A 3 -5.03 17.87 5.32
N LEU A 4 -4.93 16.71 5.95
CA LEU A 4 -5.43 15.46 5.39
C LEU A 4 -6.93 15.38 5.64
N GLU A 5 -7.70 14.99 4.62
CA GLU A 5 -9.14 14.76 4.75
C GLU A 5 -9.40 13.62 5.75
N GLU A 6 -9.94 13.93 6.93
CA GLU A 6 -10.14 12.96 8.03
C GLU A 6 -10.99 11.75 7.61
N ASP A 7 -11.99 11.95 6.75
CA ASP A 7 -12.86 10.87 6.24
C ASP A 7 -12.16 9.94 5.24
N LYS A 8 -10.95 10.31 4.78
CA LYS A 8 -10.06 9.50 3.94
C LYS A 8 -8.95 8.81 4.71
N LEU A 9 -8.96 8.92 6.04
CA LEU A 9 -7.99 8.28 6.91
C LEU A 9 -8.62 7.12 7.69
N ARG A 10 -7.76 6.26 8.22
CA ARG A 10 -8.13 5.21 9.17
C ARG A 10 -7.11 5.16 10.28
N ASP A 11 -7.62 4.89 11.46
CA ASP A 11 -6.78 4.51 12.58
C ASP A 11 -6.46 3.02 12.48
N LEU A 12 -5.18 2.72 12.24
CA LEU A 12 -4.67 1.36 12.09
C LEU A 12 -3.41 1.19 12.94
N PRO A 13 -3.21 0.01 13.55
CA PRO A 13 -2.02 -0.23 14.35
C PRO A 13 -0.77 -0.11 13.45
N GLY A 14 0.23 0.64 13.87
CA GLY A 14 1.47 0.85 13.11
C GLY A 14 1.39 1.93 12.03
N TRP A 15 0.23 2.57 11.87
CA TRP A 15 0.03 3.78 11.05
C TRP A 15 -1.16 4.59 11.60
N GLU A 16 -1.07 4.91 12.89
CA GLU A 16 -2.14 5.48 13.70
C GLU A 16 -2.60 6.83 13.13
N MET A 17 -3.92 7.04 13.08
CA MET A 17 -4.61 8.25 12.61
C MET A 17 -4.30 8.74 11.18
N HIS A 18 -3.29 8.19 10.49
CA HIS A 18 -2.77 8.73 9.24
C HIS A 18 -2.78 7.73 8.08
N ALA A 19 -3.25 6.50 8.29
CA ALA A 19 -3.31 5.50 7.24
C ALA A 19 -4.36 5.88 6.18
N PRO A 20 -3.99 6.08 4.91
CA PRO A 20 -4.94 6.47 3.89
C PRO A 20 -5.85 5.30 3.50
N VAL A 21 -7.12 5.58 3.21
CA VAL A 21 -8.01 4.60 2.57
C VAL A 21 -7.48 4.24 1.16
N PRO A 22 -7.86 3.10 0.55
CA PRO A 22 -7.36 2.73 -0.76
C PRO A 22 -7.70 3.80 -1.82
N ILE A 23 -6.85 3.93 -2.84
CA ILE A 23 -7.06 4.87 -3.97
C ILE A 23 -8.47 4.74 -4.60
N CYS A 24 -9.01 3.52 -4.70
CA CYS A 24 -10.35 3.27 -5.23
C CYS A 24 -11.49 3.87 -4.37
N MET A 25 -11.18 4.25 -3.13
CA MET A 25 -12.07 4.88 -2.15
C MET A 25 -11.75 6.37 -1.93
N GLY A 26 -10.81 6.93 -2.70
CA GLY A 26 -10.46 8.36 -2.65
C GLY A 26 -9.32 8.73 -1.70
N GLY A 27 -8.50 7.78 -1.25
CA GLY A 27 -7.31 8.11 -0.47
C GLY A 27 -6.22 8.79 -1.31
N ASP A 28 -5.26 9.39 -0.62
CA ASP A 28 -4.11 10.07 -1.25
C ASP A 28 -3.05 9.10 -1.80
N TYR A 29 -1.98 9.66 -2.38
CA TYR A 29 -0.93 8.91 -3.07
C TYR A 29 -0.21 7.84 -2.22
N ARG A 30 -0.18 7.98 -0.89
CA ARG A 30 0.39 6.97 0.01
C ARG A 30 -0.37 5.64 -0.07
N ALA A 31 -1.65 5.67 -0.44
CA ALA A 31 -2.49 4.48 -0.58
C ALA A 31 -2.10 3.55 -1.74
N LEU A 32 -1.16 3.94 -2.61
CA LEU A 32 -0.58 3.06 -3.63
C LEU A 32 0.02 1.76 -3.04
N THR A 33 0.46 1.80 -1.78
CA THR A 33 0.89 0.60 -1.03
C THR A 33 -0.19 -0.49 -0.97
N PHE A 34 -1.48 -0.13 -1.02
CA PHE A 34 -2.62 -1.06 -0.99
C PHE A 34 -3.16 -1.42 -2.38
N CYS A 35 -2.61 -0.86 -3.46
CA CYS A 35 -3.07 -1.12 -4.82
C CYS A 35 -2.63 -2.51 -5.32
N CYS A 36 -3.50 -3.13 -6.12
CA CYS A 36 -3.27 -4.41 -6.79
C CYS A 36 -2.20 -4.30 -7.89
N LYS A 37 -1.69 -5.45 -8.36
CA LYS A 37 -0.73 -5.53 -9.46
C LYS A 37 -1.33 -5.01 -10.80
N PRO A 38 -0.65 -4.13 -11.54
CA PRO A 38 -1.07 -3.74 -12.89
C PRO A 38 -1.16 -4.91 -13.86
N GLY A 39 -2.05 -4.79 -14.86
CA GLY A 39 -2.25 -5.82 -15.89
C GLY A 39 -3.21 -6.96 -15.52
N TYR A 40 -3.75 -7.00 -14.31
CA TYR A 40 -4.73 -8.01 -13.89
C TYR A 40 -6.15 -7.46 -13.87
N SER A 41 -7.11 -8.27 -14.33
CA SER A 41 -8.55 -7.99 -14.18
C SER A 41 -8.96 -8.08 -12.71
N LEU A 42 -9.70 -7.09 -12.22
CA LEU A 42 -10.12 -6.98 -10.84
C LEU A 42 -11.65 -6.94 -10.78
N THR A 43 -12.23 -7.63 -9.79
CA THR A 43 -13.70 -7.65 -9.56
C THR A 43 -14.29 -6.24 -9.45
N PHE A 44 -13.53 -5.27 -8.91
CA PHE A 44 -13.93 -3.87 -8.79
C PHE A 44 -13.06 -2.93 -9.64
N GLY A 45 -12.57 -3.43 -10.78
CA GLY A 45 -11.67 -2.69 -11.69
C GLY A 45 -12.25 -1.35 -12.15
N PHE A 46 -13.58 -1.26 -12.31
CA PHE A 46 -14.26 -0.02 -12.72
C PHE A 46 -14.13 1.14 -11.72
N LYS A 47 -13.83 0.87 -10.44
CA LYS A 47 -13.55 1.90 -9.42
C LYS A 47 -12.04 2.19 -9.28
N CYS A 48 -11.19 1.47 -10.00
CA CYS A 48 -9.75 1.60 -9.87
C CYS A 48 -9.27 2.94 -10.42
N LYS A 49 -8.57 3.72 -9.59
CA LYS A 49 -7.90 4.96 -9.99
C LYS A 49 -6.37 4.85 -9.98
N ARG A 50 -5.82 3.64 -9.83
CA ARG A 50 -4.37 3.39 -9.75
C ARG A 50 -3.65 3.97 -10.96
N ASP A 51 -4.09 3.62 -12.17
CA ASP A 51 -3.35 3.96 -13.40
C ASP A 51 -3.38 5.48 -13.66
N LYS A 52 -4.51 6.13 -13.33
CA LYS A 52 -4.61 7.60 -13.31
C LYS A 52 -3.58 8.22 -12.34
N VAL A 53 -3.52 7.71 -11.11
CA VAL A 53 -2.59 8.20 -10.09
C VAL A 53 -1.13 7.97 -10.49
N LEU A 54 -0.79 6.79 -11.01
CA LEU A 54 0.55 6.49 -11.51
C LEU A 54 0.94 7.46 -12.65
N SER A 55 0.02 7.75 -13.57
CA SER A 55 0.22 8.74 -14.63
C SER A 55 0.44 10.16 -14.07
N GLU A 56 -0.34 10.59 -13.06
CA GLU A 56 -0.17 11.91 -12.42
C GLU A 56 1.19 12.06 -11.74
N LEU A 57 1.72 10.97 -11.19
CA LEU A 57 3.05 10.91 -10.57
C LEU A 57 4.18 10.68 -11.59
N GLY A 58 3.86 10.41 -12.86
CA GLY A 58 4.84 10.07 -13.89
C GLY A 58 5.57 8.74 -13.60
N MET A 59 4.88 7.79 -12.97
CA MET A 59 5.41 6.46 -12.65
C MET A 59 4.82 5.43 -13.62
N SER A 60 5.68 4.61 -14.24
CA SER A 60 5.23 3.51 -15.10
C SER A 60 4.72 2.31 -14.29
N HIS A 61 3.91 1.46 -14.92
CA HIS A 61 3.47 0.20 -14.31
C HIS A 61 4.64 -0.70 -13.93
N GLN A 62 5.68 -0.78 -14.77
CA GLN A 62 6.85 -1.60 -14.51
C GLN A 62 7.62 -1.11 -13.28
N GLN A 63 7.84 0.20 -13.14
CA GLN A 63 8.47 0.77 -11.95
C GLN A 63 7.66 0.48 -10.69
N PHE A 64 6.34 0.67 -10.74
CA PHE A 64 5.47 0.39 -9.59
C PHE A 64 5.50 -1.09 -9.17
N ILE A 65 5.50 -2.00 -10.15
CA ILE A 65 5.66 -3.45 -9.91
C ILE A 65 7.02 -3.71 -9.27
N GLN A 66 8.10 -3.22 -9.88
CA GLN A 66 9.47 -3.45 -9.41
C GLN A 66 9.64 -3.07 -7.93
N ILE A 67 9.20 -1.87 -7.54
CA ILE A 67 9.26 -1.41 -6.14
C ILE A 67 8.56 -2.38 -5.19
N LYS A 68 7.41 -2.93 -5.59
CA LYS A 68 6.61 -3.84 -4.77
C LYS A 68 7.16 -5.26 -4.73
N GLU A 69 7.73 -5.75 -5.82
CA GLU A 69 8.39 -7.06 -5.86
C GLU A 69 9.71 -7.00 -5.07
N ASP A 70 10.53 -5.96 -5.23
CA ASP A 70 11.78 -5.77 -4.48
C ASP A 70 11.51 -5.68 -2.97
N PHE A 71 10.52 -4.88 -2.56
CA PHE A 71 10.09 -4.82 -1.17
C PHE A 71 9.56 -6.16 -0.66
N SER A 72 8.95 -6.96 -1.55
CA SER A 72 8.52 -8.30 -1.21
C SER A 72 9.73 -9.17 -0.89
N GLN A 73 10.72 -9.21 -1.78
CA GLN A 73 11.94 -10.01 -1.59
C GLN A 73 12.72 -9.57 -0.34
N GLU A 74 12.89 -8.28 -0.12
CA GLU A 74 13.65 -7.73 1.02
C GLU A 74 13.03 -8.13 2.38
N HIS A 75 11.70 -8.20 2.45
CA HIS A 75 10.99 -8.59 3.68
C HIS A 75 10.45 -10.01 3.63
N ASP A 76 10.94 -10.82 2.69
CA ASP A 76 10.50 -12.20 2.44
C ASP A 76 9.01 -12.31 2.08
N TRP A 77 8.25 -11.23 1.84
CA TRP A 77 6.77 -11.16 1.73
C TRP A 77 6.08 -11.94 0.60
N ASP A 78 6.79 -12.81 -0.11
CA ASP A 78 6.22 -13.72 -1.09
C ASP A 78 5.35 -14.79 -0.43
N SER A 79 4.22 -15.10 -1.08
CA SER A 79 3.29 -16.12 -0.62
C SER A 79 2.35 -16.56 -1.75
N ASP A 80 2.26 -17.86 -1.96
CA ASP A 80 1.39 -18.52 -2.94
C ASP A 80 -0.11 -18.38 -2.64
N ILE A 81 -0.48 -18.18 -1.37
CA ILE A 81 -1.88 -18.09 -0.94
C ILE A 81 -2.47 -16.68 -1.05
N VAL A 82 -1.66 -15.63 -1.24
CA VAL A 82 -2.15 -14.24 -1.30
C VAL A 82 -2.34 -13.76 -2.74
N CYS A 83 -3.01 -12.62 -2.90
CA CYS A 83 -3.22 -12.04 -4.22
C CYS A 83 -1.88 -11.69 -4.88
N PHE A 84 -1.72 -12.07 -6.15
CA PHE A 84 -0.55 -11.74 -6.97
C PHE A 84 0.79 -12.28 -6.42
N GLY A 85 0.76 -13.28 -5.52
CA GLY A 85 1.96 -13.94 -5.04
C GLY A 85 2.74 -13.18 -3.96
N SER A 86 2.29 -12.01 -3.51
CA SER A 86 3.01 -11.22 -2.51
C SER A 86 2.09 -10.40 -1.58
N ILE A 87 2.48 -10.34 -0.31
CA ILE A 87 1.84 -9.50 0.72
C ILE A 87 1.97 -8.00 0.38
N SER A 88 2.96 -7.61 -0.45
CA SER A 88 3.13 -6.22 -0.92
C SER A 88 1.91 -5.72 -1.73
N TYR A 89 1.10 -6.62 -2.30
CA TYR A 89 -0.15 -6.29 -2.98
C TYR A 89 -1.42 -6.48 -2.13
N CYS A 90 -1.30 -6.98 -0.90
CA CYS A 90 -2.44 -7.06 0.00
C CYS A 90 -3.00 -5.66 0.32
N CYS A 91 -4.33 -5.58 0.43
CA CYS A 91 -5.05 -4.35 0.73
C CYS A 91 -5.44 -4.26 2.22
N MET A 92 -6.07 -3.14 2.61
CA MET A 92 -6.57 -2.86 3.96
C MET A 92 -8.10 -3.06 4.09
N ARG A 93 -8.57 -4.31 3.96
CA ARG A 93 -10.00 -4.64 4.19
C ARG A 93 -10.37 -4.44 5.66
N ARG A 94 -11.51 -3.77 5.93
CA ARG A 94 -12.00 -3.51 7.30
C ARG A 94 -12.22 -4.80 8.11
N GLY A 95 -12.75 -5.86 7.48
CA GLY A 95 -12.96 -7.16 8.12
C GLY A 95 -11.78 -8.14 8.04
N GLY A 96 -10.58 -7.66 7.70
CA GLY A 96 -9.43 -8.53 7.46
C GLY A 96 -9.49 -9.27 6.13
N CYS A 97 -8.52 -10.16 5.90
CA CYS A 97 -8.45 -10.99 4.70
C CYS A 97 -7.91 -12.37 5.09
N PRO A 98 -8.71 -13.45 4.99
CA PRO A 98 -8.29 -14.78 5.45
C PRO A 98 -6.96 -15.26 4.85
N ARG A 99 -6.71 -14.92 3.58
CA ARG A 99 -5.46 -15.27 2.88
C ARG A 99 -4.26 -14.50 3.42
N ARG A 100 -4.37 -13.17 3.57
CA ARG A 100 -3.32 -12.32 4.14
C ARG A 100 -3.04 -12.72 5.59
N ASP A 101 -4.09 -12.88 6.38
CA ASP A 101 -3.97 -13.12 7.82
C ASP A 101 -3.38 -14.51 8.08
N LEU A 102 -3.71 -15.51 7.24
CA LEU A 102 -3.05 -16.82 7.26
C LEU A 102 -1.58 -16.74 6.82
N ALA A 103 -1.24 -15.97 5.78
CA ALA A 103 0.13 -15.80 5.32
C ALA A 103 1.00 -15.15 6.41
N LEU A 104 0.51 -14.07 7.03
CA LEU A 104 1.17 -13.41 8.16
C LEU A 104 1.30 -14.35 9.37
N LYS A 105 0.28 -15.16 9.66
CA LYS A 105 0.34 -16.16 10.75
C LYS A 105 1.41 -17.21 10.51
N ARG A 106 1.52 -17.73 9.27
CA ARG A 106 2.57 -18.69 8.90
C ARG A 106 3.97 -18.07 8.99
N ARG A 107 4.09 -16.80 8.61
CA ARG A 107 5.38 -16.10 8.60
C ARG A 107 5.87 -15.70 9.98
N TYR A 108 4.95 -15.21 10.81
CA TYR A 108 5.24 -14.72 12.14
C TYR A 108 4.43 -15.54 13.16
N PRO A 109 4.78 -16.82 13.38
CA PRO A 109 4.02 -17.73 14.24
C PRO A 109 4.01 -17.27 15.70
N ASP A 110 5.11 -16.65 16.15
CA ASP A 110 5.31 -16.22 17.54
C ASP A 110 4.63 -14.89 17.87
N MET A 111 4.12 -14.17 16.86
CA MET A 111 3.38 -12.93 17.05
C MET A 111 1.89 -13.19 17.28
N THR A 112 1.26 -12.38 18.12
CA THR A 112 -0.19 -12.30 18.23
C THR A 112 -0.82 -11.75 16.95
N TYR A 113 -2.16 -11.82 16.82
CA TYR A 113 -2.85 -11.24 15.68
C TYR A 113 -2.63 -9.72 15.57
N GLU A 114 -2.71 -9.00 16.69
CA GLU A 114 -2.54 -7.55 16.74
C GLU A 114 -1.11 -7.13 16.38
N GLU A 115 -0.10 -7.84 16.88
CA GLU A 115 1.30 -7.60 16.52
C GLU A 115 1.56 -7.84 15.03
N ARG A 116 0.98 -8.89 14.44
CA ARG A 116 1.07 -9.13 12.99
C ARG A 116 0.41 -8.02 12.17
N LEU A 117 -0.74 -7.52 12.61
CA LEU A 117 -1.40 -6.40 11.93
C LEU A 117 -0.56 -5.12 12.05
N LYS A 118 -0.04 -4.82 13.26
CA LYS A 118 0.85 -3.69 13.49
C LYS A 118 2.06 -3.76 12.58
N HIS A 119 2.74 -4.92 12.56
CA HIS A 119 3.90 -5.16 11.70
C HIS A 119 3.56 -4.97 10.22
N TYR A 120 2.46 -5.56 9.75
CA TYR A 120 1.99 -5.43 8.38
C TYR A 120 1.75 -3.98 7.98
N PHE A 121 1.05 -3.19 8.79
CA PHE A 121 0.74 -1.80 8.45
C PHE A 121 1.95 -0.87 8.58
N THR A 122 2.85 -1.11 9.55
CA THR A 122 4.14 -0.40 9.61
C THR A 122 4.96 -0.65 8.34
N LYS A 123 5.04 -1.90 7.86
CA LYS A 123 5.68 -2.20 6.58
C LYS A 123 4.94 -1.62 5.38
N LYS A 124 3.62 -1.52 5.41
CA LYS A 124 2.86 -0.82 4.36
C LYS A 124 3.14 0.68 4.33
N LYS A 125 3.38 1.30 5.48
CA LYS A 125 3.82 2.70 5.61
C LYS A 125 5.20 2.91 5.00
N GLU A 126 6.13 2.01 5.29
CA GLU A 126 7.46 1.99 4.68
C GLU A 126 7.39 1.82 3.15
N LEU A 127 6.59 0.86 2.66
CA LEU A 127 6.39 0.68 1.23
C LEU A 127 5.75 1.92 0.57
N ALA A 128 4.81 2.60 1.25
CA ALA A 128 4.27 3.85 0.74
C ALA A 128 5.37 4.91 0.58
N ARG A 129 6.27 5.03 1.56
CA ARG A 129 7.44 5.92 1.46
C ARG A 129 8.33 5.56 0.27
N ASN A 130 8.61 4.29 0.06
CA ASN A 130 9.47 3.82 -1.04
C ASN A 130 8.85 4.13 -2.40
N ILE A 131 7.54 3.89 -2.56
CA ILE A 131 6.80 4.26 -3.78
C ILE A 131 6.89 5.76 -4.03
N LEU A 132 6.64 6.59 -3.02
CA LEU A 132 6.66 8.04 -3.20
C LEU A 132 8.06 8.60 -3.49
N LYS A 133 9.12 8.04 -2.90
CA LYS A 133 10.50 8.48 -3.18
C LYS A 133 10.93 8.28 -4.63
N GLU A 134 10.38 7.27 -5.31
CA GLU A 134 10.67 6.99 -6.72
C GLU A 134 9.96 7.93 -7.71
N VAL A 135 9.11 8.83 -7.23
CA VAL A 135 8.48 9.87 -8.07
C VAL A 135 9.53 10.87 -8.55
N LYS A 136 9.89 10.79 -9.83
CA LYS A 136 10.92 11.68 -10.44
C LYS A 136 10.35 12.95 -11.05
N ASN A 137 9.08 12.95 -11.45
CA ASN A 137 8.42 14.11 -12.07
C ASN A 137 8.37 15.29 -11.09
N PRO A 138 8.89 16.49 -11.45
CA PRO A 138 8.85 17.67 -10.58
C PRO A 138 7.45 18.03 -10.06
N LYS A 139 6.42 17.97 -10.92
CA LYS A 139 5.03 18.24 -10.53
C LYS A 139 4.50 17.17 -9.56
N GLY A 140 4.91 15.92 -9.76
CA GLY A 140 4.58 14.83 -8.84
C GLY A 140 5.23 15.02 -7.47
N LYS A 141 6.53 15.37 -7.46
CA LYS A 141 7.31 15.65 -6.23
C LYS A 141 6.69 16.74 -5.37
N GLU A 142 6.23 17.83 -5.98
CA GLU A 142 5.55 18.92 -5.26
C GLU A 142 4.31 18.41 -4.53
N LYS A 143 3.48 17.59 -5.19
CA LYS A 143 2.24 17.05 -4.60
C LYS A 143 2.49 16.06 -3.47
N ILE A 144 3.59 15.30 -3.51
CA ILE A 144 3.89 14.27 -2.50
C ILE A 144 4.76 14.79 -1.35
N LYS A 145 5.35 15.98 -1.46
CA LYS A 145 6.32 16.50 -0.49
C LYS A 145 5.77 16.51 0.93
N ALA A 146 4.56 17.04 1.10
CA ALA A 146 3.89 17.04 2.41
C ALA A 146 3.45 15.63 2.86
N LEU A 147 3.10 14.74 1.92
CA LEU A 147 2.68 13.37 2.25
C LEU A 147 3.83 12.53 2.82
N LEU A 148 5.07 12.79 2.40
CA LEU A 148 6.25 12.10 2.90
C LEU A 148 6.49 12.31 4.41
N GLU A 149 5.99 13.42 4.98
CA GLU A 149 6.09 13.71 6.42
C GLU A 149 5.20 12.77 7.26
N PHE A 150 4.17 12.19 6.64
CA PHE A 150 3.22 11.26 7.27
C PHE A 150 3.53 9.77 6.99
N CYS A 151 4.71 9.49 6.40
CA CYS A 151 5.24 8.15 6.10
C CYS A 151 6.46 7.83 6.97
#